data_AF-A0AA46SEM4-F1
#
_entry.id   AF-A0AA46SEM4-F1
#
_cell.length_a   1.000
_cell.length_b   1.000
_cell.length_c   1.000
_cell.angle_alpha   90.00
_cell.angle_beta   90.00
_cell.angle_gamma   90.00
#
_symmetry.space_group_name_H-M   'P 1'
#
loop_
_entity.id
_entity.type
_entity.pdbx_description
1 polymer ?
#
loop_
_entity_poly.entity_id
_entity_poly.type
_entity_poly.pdbx_seq_one_letter_code
_entity_poly.pdbx_strand_id
1 'polypeptide(L)'
;MKKAAIVLLSLMLVLVFNAKTSEAAYLPEYDKYVEVSYQEARYIADLMGLQDYELGEETARLSFELQEGLIAKIEKVLRTEIDHYYIWLTVDGETVLGIDPPHPMF
;
A
#
# COMPACT_ATOMS: atom_id res chain seq x y z
N MET A 1 -10.29 -22.96 -42.97
CA MET A 1 -10.48 -23.28 -41.53
C MET A 1 -9.18 -23.25 -40.73
N LYS A 2 -8.07 -23.89 -41.17
CA LYS A 2 -6.79 -23.91 -40.41
C LYS A 2 -6.22 -22.51 -40.11
N LYS A 3 -6.31 -21.57 -41.04
CA LYS A 3 -5.81 -20.18 -40.87
C LYS A 3 -6.59 -19.39 -39.80
N ALA A 4 -7.90 -19.59 -39.72
CA ALA A 4 -8.75 -18.92 -38.71
C ALA A 4 -8.47 -19.47 -37.29
N ALA A 5 -8.23 -20.78 -37.17
CA ALA A 5 -7.83 -21.40 -35.91
C ALA A 5 -6.48 -20.88 -35.40
N ILE A 6 -5.51 -20.67 -36.31
CA ILE A 6 -4.20 -20.10 -35.95
C ILE A 6 -4.34 -18.65 -35.47
N VAL A 7 -5.14 -17.83 -36.16
CA VAL A 7 -5.40 -16.43 -35.76
C VAL A 7 -6.06 -16.37 -34.38
N LEU A 8 -7.07 -17.21 -34.13
CA LEU A 8 -7.76 -17.26 -32.85
C LEU A 8 -6.82 -17.71 -31.72
N LEU A 9 -5.99 -18.73 -31.98
CA LEU A 9 -5.01 -19.23 -31.00
C LEU A 9 -3.96 -18.17 -30.68
N SER A 10 -3.45 -17.44 -31.69
CA SER A 10 -2.53 -16.33 -31.46
C SER A 10 -3.18 -15.19 -30.67
N LEU A 11 -4.46 -14.90 -30.91
CA LEU A 11 -5.19 -13.87 -30.16
C LEU A 11 -5.37 -14.28 -28.69
N MET A 12 -5.70 -15.55 -28.44
CA MET A 12 -5.82 -16.08 -27.08
C MET A 12 -4.47 -16.08 -26.35
N LEU A 13 -3.37 -16.44 -27.01
CA LEU A 13 -2.03 -16.37 -26.42
C LEU A 13 -1.65 -14.94 -26.04
N VAL A 14 -1.94 -13.95 -26.88
CA VAL A 14 -1.70 -12.54 -26.56
C VAL A 14 -2.49 -12.11 -25.32
N LEU A 15 -3.75 -12.54 -25.18
CA LEU A 15 -4.56 -12.22 -24.00
C LEU A 15 -4.03 -12.90 -22.73
N VAL A 16 -3.53 -14.14 -22.81
CA VAL A 16 -2.97 -14.86 -21.66
C VAL A 16 -1.63 -14.24 -21.23
N PHE A 17 -0.76 -13.83 -22.16
CA PHE A 17 0.53 -13.22 -21.84
C PHE A 17 0.44 -11.74 -21.42
N ASN A 18 -0.66 -11.04 -21.74
CA ASN A 18 -0.90 -9.65 -21.34
C ASN A 18 -1.95 -9.53 -20.23
N ALA A 19 -2.42 -10.64 -19.67
CA ALA A 19 -3.17 -10.60 -18.43
C ALA A 19 -2.21 -10.10 -17.35
N LYS A 20 -2.27 -8.79 -17.05
CA LYS A 20 -1.68 -8.25 -15.83
C LYS A 20 -2.21 -9.13 -14.71
N THR A 21 -1.30 -9.75 -13.96
CA THR A 21 -1.63 -10.11 -12.60
C THR A 21 -2.20 -8.84 -11.98
N SER A 22 -3.40 -8.93 -11.39
CA SER A 22 -3.73 -8.02 -10.29
C SER A 22 -2.46 -7.95 -9.46
N GLU A 23 -1.93 -6.74 -9.29
CA GLU A 23 -0.83 -6.46 -8.37
C GLU A 23 -1.55 -5.77 -7.22
N ALA A 24 -1.34 -6.24 -5.99
CA ALA A 24 -1.85 -5.59 -4.80
C ALA A 24 -1.57 -4.09 -4.86
N ALA A 25 -2.63 -3.30 -4.76
CA ALA A 25 -2.52 -1.88 -4.98
C ALA A 25 -2.62 -1.14 -3.65
N TYR A 26 -1.63 -0.30 -3.37
CA TYR A 26 -1.87 0.86 -2.54
C TYR A 26 -2.92 1.73 -3.24
N LEU A 27 -4.06 1.97 -2.57
CA LEU A 27 -5.21 2.70 -3.09
C LEU A 27 -5.31 4.11 -2.47
N PRO A 28 -4.50 5.09 -2.92
CA PRO A 28 -4.44 6.42 -2.32
C PRO A 28 -5.76 7.19 -2.39
N GLU A 29 -6.69 6.82 -3.29
CA GLU A 29 -8.03 7.40 -3.36
C GLU A 29 -8.86 7.13 -2.10
N TYR A 30 -8.53 6.09 -1.33
CA TYR A 30 -9.22 5.75 -0.08
C TYR A 30 -8.55 6.33 1.15
N ASP A 31 -7.39 6.97 1.00
CA ASP A 31 -6.66 7.58 2.10
C ASP A 31 -7.52 8.55 2.92
N LYS A 32 -7.17 8.65 4.19
CA LYS A 32 -7.78 9.57 5.14
C LYS A 32 -6.69 10.39 5.81
N TYR A 33 -6.98 11.65 6.07
CA TYR A 33 -6.08 12.55 6.77
C TYR A 33 -6.74 12.95 8.10
N VAL A 34 -6.01 12.75 9.19
CA VAL A 34 -6.50 12.99 10.55
C VAL A 34 -5.54 13.94 11.25
N GLU A 35 -6.04 15.13 11.54
CA GLU A 35 -5.31 16.12 12.33
C GLU A 35 -5.26 15.68 13.81
N VAL A 36 -4.06 15.68 14.38
CA VAL A 36 -3.80 15.28 15.77
C VAL A 36 -2.83 16.25 16.42
N SER A 37 -2.74 16.21 17.75
CA SER A 37 -1.69 16.96 18.45
C SER A 37 -0.31 16.38 18.17
N TYR A 38 0.72 17.25 18.26
CA TYR A 38 2.11 16.81 18.17
C TYR A 38 2.43 15.68 19.16
N GLN A 39 1.92 15.75 20.40
CA GLN A 39 2.17 14.73 21.40
C GLN A 39 1.57 13.37 21.03
N GLU A 40 0.37 13.34 20.45
CA GLU A 40 -0.28 12.11 19.98
C GLU A 40 0.49 11.50 18.81
N ALA A 41 0.82 12.31 17.79
CA ALA A 41 1.63 11.85 16.66
C ALA A 41 3.00 11.33 17.12
N ARG A 42 3.65 12.02 18.06
CA ARG A 42 4.96 11.62 18.57
C ARG A 42 4.90 10.28 19.29
N TYR A 43 3.91 10.10 20.16
CA TYR A 43 3.70 8.84 20.87
C TYR A 43 3.51 7.68 19.89
N ILE A 44 2.72 7.88 18.82
CA ILE A 44 2.49 6.84 17.81
C ILE A 44 3.76 6.55 17.00
N ALA A 45 4.50 7.58 16.58
CA ALA A 45 5.78 7.39 15.88
C ALA A 45 6.77 6.55 16.71
N ASP A 46 6.80 6.78 18.02
CA ASP A 46 7.67 6.02 18.94
C ASP A 46 7.24 4.54 19.03
N LEU A 47 5.94 4.24 19.01
CA LEU A 47 5.43 2.87 18.93
C LEU A 47 5.83 2.17 17.63
N MET A 48 6.04 2.93 16.54
CA MET A 48 6.53 2.43 15.26
C MET A 48 8.06 2.31 15.20
N GLY A 49 8.77 2.64 16.29
CA GLY A 49 10.23 2.60 16.36
C GLY A 49 10.92 3.80 15.73
N LEU A 50 10.21 4.91 15.51
CA LEU A 50 10.71 6.13 14.88
C LEU A 50 11.11 7.21 15.90
N GLN A 51 11.42 6.82 17.14
CA GLN A 51 11.80 7.75 18.22
C GLN A 51 13.01 8.63 17.91
N ASP A 52 13.90 8.18 17.02
CA ASP A 52 15.12 8.90 16.67
C ASP A 52 14.94 9.89 15.49
N TYR A 53 13.71 10.00 14.96
CA TYR A 53 13.37 10.86 13.82
C TYR A 53 12.43 11.99 14.27
N GLU A 54 12.68 13.21 13.83
CA GLU A 54 11.75 14.33 14.03
C GLU A 54 10.47 14.12 13.22
N LEU A 55 9.32 14.48 13.79
CA LEU A 55 8.04 14.36 13.08
C LEU A 55 8.04 15.26 11.84
N GLY A 56 7.71 14.69 10.69
CA GLY A 56 7.64 15.40 9.43
C GLY A 56 7.58 14.46 8.23
N GLU A 57 7.99 14.96 7.07
CA GLU A 57 8.00 14.20 5.82
C GLU A 57 8.79 12.88 5.92
N GLU A 58 9.90 12.88 6.65
CA GLU A 58 10.74 11.69 6.78
C GLU A 58 10.07 10.60 7.62
N THR A 59 9.40 10.95 8.73
CA THR A 59 8.64 9.97 9.50
C THR A 59 7.42 9.46 8.73
N ALA A 60 6.79 10.31 7.91
CA ALA A 60 5.70 9.90 7.02
C ALA A 60 6.20 8.88 5.98
N ARG A 61 7.34 9.15 5.35
CA ARG A 61 7.98 8.23 4.39
C ARG A 61 8.38 6.91 5.04
N LEU A 62 9.05 6.96 6.20
CA LEU A 62 9.52 5.75 6.90
C LEU A 62 8.37 4.89 7.39
N SER A 63 7.34 5.50 7.98
CA SER A 63 6.15 4.76 8.44
C SER A 63 5.42 4.08 7.29
N PHE A 64 5.30 4.72 6.13
CA PHE A 64 4.76 4.12 4.91
C PHE A 64 5.63 2.95 4.42
N GLU A 65 6.92 3.18 4.18
CA GLU A 65 7.82 2.14 3.65
C GLU A 65 7.93 0.90 4.55
N LEU A 66 7.89 1.10 5.88
CA LEU A 66 7.89 -0.01 6.85
C LEU A 66 6.66 -0.90 6.69
N GLN A 67 5.49 -0.29 6.48
CA GLN A 67 4.22 -1.00 6.32
C GLN A 67 4.13 -1.67 4.95
N GLU A 68 4.46 -0.97 3.85
CA GLU A 68 4.57 -1.56 2.51
C GLU A 68 5.52 -2.76 2.50
N GLY A 69 6.69 -2.61 3.12
CA GLY A 69 7.69 -3.67 3.22
C GLY A 69 7.23 -4.87 4.05
N LEU A 70 6.32 -4.67 5.02
CA LEU A 70 5.69 -5.74 5.79
C LEU A 70 4.60 -6.44 4.99
N ILE A 71 3.70 -5.67 4.34
CA ILE A 71 2.61 -6.18 3.50
C ILE A 71 3.18 -7.08 2.41
N ALA A 72 4.17 -6.61 1.64
CA ALA A 72 4.81 -7.38 0.58
C ALA A 72 5.39 -8.73 1.08
N LYS A 73 5.91 -8.78 2.31
CA LYS A 73 6.38 -10.04 2.92
C LYS A 73 5.23 -10.96 3.29
N ILE A 74 4.15 -10.42 3.85
CA ILE A 74 2.95 -11.17 4.20
C ILE A 74 2.31 -11.78 2.95
N GLU A 75 2.14 -10.99 1.89
CA GLU A 75 1.59 -11.44 0.61
C GLU A 75 2.38 -12.60 0.02
N LYS A 76 3.71 -12.53 0.05
CA LYS A 76 4.58 -13.61 -0.41
C LYS A 76 4.37 -14.91 0.40
N VAL A 77 4.11 -14.79 1.70
CA VAL A 77 3.85 -15.93 2.59
C VAL A 77 2.45 -16.51 2.34
N LEU A 78 1.44 -15.65 2.25
CA LEU A 78 0.03 -16.04 2.11
C LEU A 78 -0.36 -16.39 0.67
N ARG A 79 0.45 -16.00 -0.32
CA ARG A 79 0.15 -16.08 -1.77
C ARG A 79 -1.19 -15.41 -2.11
N THR A 80 -1.46 -14.29 -1.46
CA THR A 80 -2.66 -13.49 -1.64
C THR A 80 -2.25 -12.02 -1.68
N GLU A 81 -3.00 -11.24 -2.44
CA GLU A 81 -2.81 -9.80 -2.54
C GLU A 81 -3.63 -9.11 -1.47
N ILE A 82 -3.08 -8.04 -0.91
CA ILE A 82 -3.69 -7.25 0.16
C ILE A 82 -3.81 -5.82 -0.35
N ASP A 83 -5.00 -5.47 -0.83
CA ASP A 83 -5.34 -4.08 -1.09
C ASP A 83 -5.39 -3.31 0.23
N HIS A 84 -4.82 -2.12 0.24
CA HIS A 84 -4.68 -1.31 1.44
C HIS A 84 -4.66 0.19 1.11
N TYR A 85 -4.89 1.00 2.13
CA TYR A 85 -4.89 2.47 2.06
C TYR A 85 -4.39 3.01 3.40
N TYR A 86 -4.07 4.29 3.49
CA TYR A 86 -3.47 4.83 4.70
C TYR A 86 -4.37 5.85 5.40
N ILE A 87 -4.32 5.83 6.73
CA ILE A 87 -4.69 6.96 7.59
C ILE A 87 -3.41 7.74 7.84
N TRP A 88 -3.31 8.91 7.23
CA TRP A 88 -2.23 9.87 7.40
C TRP A 88 -2.52 10.78 8.59
N LEU A 89 -1.62 10.79 9.57
CA LEU A 89 -1.69 11.75 10.67
C LEU A 89 -1.06 13.06 10.23
N THR A 90 -1.77 14.16 10.50
CA THR A 90 -1.29 15.51 10.24
C THR A 90 -1.12 16.30 11.54
N VAL A 91 -0.11 17.17 11.57
CA VAL A 91 0.14 18.13 12.65
C VAL A 91 0.35 19.49 12.01
N ASP A 92 -0.48 20.46 12.40
CA ASP A 92 -0.52 21.80 11.82
C ASP A 92 -0.70 21.78 10.28
N GLY A 93 -1.41 20.77 9.77
CA GLY A 93 -1.63 20.55 8.33
C GLY A 93 -0.48 19.86 7.58
N GLU A 94 0.62 19.52 8.25
CA GLU A 94 1.73 18.75 7.67
C GLU A 94 1.55 17.26 7.94
N THR A 95 1.77 16.42 6.93
CA THR A 95 1.69 14.95 7.09
C THR A 95 2.94 14.43 7.78
N VAL A 96 2.77 13.72 8.90
CA VAL A 96 3.89 13.27 9.73
C VAL A 96 3.99 11.76 9.88
N LEU A 97 2.91 11.00 9.68
CA LEU A 97 2.89 9.55 9.81
C LEU A 97 1.82 8.92 8.91
N GLY A 98 2.08 7.74 8.38
CA GLY A 98 1.07 6.88 7.76
C GLY A 98 0.77 5.66 8.64
N ILE A 99 -0.49 5.27 8.70
CA ILE A 99 -0.96 4.04 9.36
C ILE A 99 -1.84 3.27 8.38
N ASP A 100 -1.47 2.05 8.04
CA ASP A 100 -2.31 1.13 7.27
C ASP A 100 -3.33 0.47 8.23
N PRO A 101 -4.63 0.79 8.14
CA PRO A 101 -5.65 0.09 8.90
C PRO A 101 -5.94 -1.25 8.21
N PRO A 102 -5.98 -2.38 8.95
CA PRO A 102 -6.32 -3.67 8.36
C PRO A 102 -7.74 -3.62 7.78
N HIS A 103 -7.87 -3.72 6.44
CA HIS A 103 -9.14 -3.89 5.76
C HIS A 103 -9.25 -5.32 5.20
N PRO A 104 -9.85 -6.26 5.94
CA PRO A 104 -10.02 -7.61 5.42
C PRO A 104 -10.98 -7.62 4.23
N MET A 105 -10.49 -8.07 3.07
CA MET A 105 -11.35 -8.49 1.96
C MET A 105 -11.96 -9.85 2.33
N PHE A 106 -13.26 -9.86 2.63
CA PHE A 106 -14.03 -11.09 2.83
C PHE A 106 -14.53 -11.65 1.50
#